data_AF-A0A2S7ELZ4-F1
#
_entry.id   AF-A0A2S7ELZ4-F1
#
_cell.length_a   1.000
_cell.length_b   1.000
_cell.length_c   1.000
_cell.angle_alpha   90.00
_cell.angle_beta   90.00
_cell.angle_gamma   90.00
#
_symmetry.space_group_name_H-M   'P 1'
#
loop_
_entity.id
_entity.type
_entity.pdbx_description
1 polymer ?
#
loop_
_entity_poly.entity_id
_entity_poly.type
_entity_poly.pdbx_seq_one_letter_code
_entity_poly.pdbx_strand_id
1 'polypeptide(L)' 'MQLERNRQGVIDLVVSNGRWTVAIELDNRTPRKKSIRKLTVFPCDRAYVICRSGLIHRVK' A
#
# COMPACT_ATOMS: atom_id res chain seq x y z
N MET A 1 8.99 6.21 29.44
CA MET A 1 7.97 6.33 28.38
C MET A 1 8.47 5.61 27.14
N GLN A 2 7.90 4.43 26.84
CA GLN A 2 8.13 3.76 25.56
C GLN A 2 7.49 4.62 24.46
N LEU A 3 8.29 5.13 23.52
CA LEU A 3 7.75 5.61 22.26
C LEU A 3 7.01 4.44 21.62
N GLU A 4 5.69 4.48 21.63
CA GLU A 4 4.88 3.69 20.71
C GLU A 4 5.31 4.13 19.31
N ARG A 5 6.27 3.41 18.73
CA ARG A 5 6.57 3.53 17.30
C ARG A 5 5.28 3.22 16.59
N ASN A 6 4.62 4.26 16.13
CA ASN A 6 3.45 4.22 15.28
C ASN A 6 3.86 3.46 14.01
N ARG A 7 3.83 2.11 14.05
CA ARG A 7 4.28 1.20 12.98
C ARG A 7 3.23 1.18 11.87
N GLN A 8 2.81 2.35 11.40
CA GLN A 8 2.25 2.50 10.08
C GLN A 8 3.39 2.10 9.13
N GLY A 9 3.35 0.84 8.70
CA GLY A 9 4.45 0.29 7.90
C GLY A 9 4.69 1.12 6.64
N VAL A 10 5.89 1.03 6.10
CA VAL A 10 6.27 1.72 4.86
C VAL A 10 5.48 1.13 3.68
N ILE A 11 5.06 2.00 2.75
CA ILE A 11 4.50 1.61 1.45
C ILE A 11 5.66 1.28 0.51
N ASP A 12 5.54 0.16 -0.21
CA ASP A 12 6.65 -0.33 -1.05
C ASP A 12 6.97 0.62 -2.22
N LEU A 13 5.94 1.18 -2.86
CA LEU A 13 6.11 2.15 -3.95
C LEU A 13 5.02 3.24 -3.91
N VAL A 14 5.43 4.48 -4.08
CA VAL A 14 4.54 5.63 -4.25
C VAL A 14 4.95 6.36 -5.53
N VAL A 15 3.97 6.58 -6.41
CA VAL A 15 4.15 7.33 -7.66
C VAL A 15 3.26 8.55 -7.63
N SER A 16 3.82 9.72 -7.93
CA SER A 16 3.07 10.97 -8.04
C SER A 16 3.51 11.75 -9.27
N ASN A 17 2.59 12.48 -9.86
CA ASN A 17 2.86 13.42 -10.97
C ASN A 17 2.43 14.86 -10.64
N GLY A 18 2.17 15.17 -9.37
CA GLY A 18 1.69 16.47 -8.92
C GLY A 18 0.17 16.69 -9.07
N ARG A 19 -0.55 15.82 -9.78
CA ARG A 19 -2.03 15.85 -9.86
C ARG A 19 -2.70 14.69 -9.15
N TRP A 20 -2.05 13.53 -9.18
CA TRP A 20 -2.51 12.34 -8.49
C TRP A 20 -1.34 11.58 -7.88
N THR A 21 -1.66 10.80 -6.87
CA THR A 21 -0.75 9.93 -6.13
C THR A 21 -1.30 8.51 -6.11
N VAL A 22 -0.45 7.55 -6.48
CA VAL A 22 -0.75 6.11 -6.47
C VAL A 22 0.17 5.43 -5.46
N ALA A 23 -0.41 4.66 -4.54
CA ALA A 23 0.32 3.85 -3.58
C ALA A 23 0.22 2.36 -3.94
N ILE A 24 1.33 1.63 -3.87
CA ILE A 24 1.42 0.23 -4.29
C ILE A 24 2.12 -0.60 -3.22
N GLU A 25 1.53 -1.75 -2.91
CA GLU A 25 2.14 -2.83 -2.12
C GLU A 25 2.47 -4.03 -3.01
N LEU A 26 3.59 -4.68 -2.71
CA LEU A 26 4.06 -5.86 -3.41
C LEU A 26 3.89 -7.10 -2.53
N ASP A 27 3.14 -8.06 -3.07
CA ASP A 27 2.86 -9.35 -2.42
C ASP A 27 3.32 -10.52 -3.29
N ASN A 28 3.35 -11.72 -2.70
CA ASN A 28 3.82 -12.91 -3.43
C ASN A 28 2.69 -13.55 -4.25
N ARG A 29 1.72 -14.20 -3.59
CA ARG A 29 0.66 -14.96 -4.29
C ARG A 29 -0.69 -14.27 -4.28
N THR A 30 -1.10 -13.74 -3.13
CA THR A 30 -2.41 -13.11 -2.92
C THR A 30 -2.25 -11.88 -2.02
N PRO A 31 -3.22 -10.93 -2.06
CA PRO A 31 -3.14 -9.71 -1.28
C PRO A 31 -3.21 -10.01 0.23
N ARG A 32 -2.20 -9.58 0.97
CA ARG A 32 -2.12 -9.72 2.41
C ARG A 32 -2.99 -8.66 3.07
N LYS A 33 -3.75 -9.06 4.09
CA LYS A 33 -4.55 -8.14 4.93
C LYS A 33 -3.75 -6.94 5.45
N LYS A 34 -2.47 -7.15 5.78
CA LYS A 34 -1.57 -6.07 6.23
C LYS A 34 -1.32 -5.02 5.14
N SER A 35 -1.06 -5.46 3.90
CA SER A 35 -0.80 -4.58 2.76
C SER A 35 -2.06 -3.78 2.41
N ILE A 36 -3.22 -4.44 2.38
CA ILE A 36 -4.51 -3.75 2.21
C ILE A 36 -4.70 -2.69 3.31
N ARG A 37 -4.52 -3.05 4.59
CA ARG A 37 -4.70 -2.12 5.71
C ARG A 37 -3.76 -0.90 5.63
N LYS A 38 -2.50 -1.09 5.21
CA LYS A 38 -1.56 0.02 4.99
C LYS A 38 -2.09 0.99 3.93
N LEU A 39 -2.54 0.45 2.80
CA LEU A 39 -3.06 1.23 1.68
C LEU A 39 -4.38 1.93 1.99
N THR A 40 -5.26 1.34 2.81
CA THR A 40 -6.54 1.96 3.19
C THR A 40 -6.37 3.25 3.97
N VAL A 41 -5.30 3.37 4.79
CA VAL A 41 -5.05 4.56 5.62
C VAL A 41 -4.03 5.52 5.02
N PHE A 42 -3.38 5.15 3.91
CA PHE A 42 -2.37 5.98 3.28
C PHE A 42 -3.03 7.07 2.40
N PRO A 43 -2.68 8.35 2.55
CA PRO A 43 -3.28 9.45 1.78
C PRO A 43 -2.81 9.40 0.32
N CYS A 44 -3.66 8.87 -0.55
CA CYS A 44 -3.44 8.77 -2.00
C CYS A 44 -4.76 8.78 -2.76
N ASP A 45 -4.70 8.97 -4.07
CA ASP A 45 -5.87 8.95 -4.95
C ASP A 45 -6.28 7.52 -5.31
N ARG A 46 -5.29 6.65 -5.54
CA ARG A 46 -5.49 5.24 -5.91
C ARG A 46 -4.52 4.34 -5.18
N ALA A 47 -4.96 3.11 -4.91
CA ALA A 47 -4.13 2.14 -4.22
C ALA A 47 -4.29 0.73 -4.78
N TYR A 48 -3.16 0.02 -4.91
CA TYR A 48 -3.12 -1.34 -5.46
C TYR A 48 -2.22 -2.27 -4.66
N VAL A 49 -2.61 -3.53 -4.56
CA VAL A 49 -1.69 -4.63 -4.23
C VAL A 49 -1.37 -5.38 -5.51
N ILE A 50 -0.09 -5.45 -5.86
CA ILE A 50 0.40 -6.22 -7.01
C ILE A 50 1.11 -7.46 -6.48
N CYS A 51 0.61 -8.62 -6.86
CA CYS A 51 1.21 -9.90 -6.50
C CYS A 51 2.18 -10.36 -7.58
N ARG A 52 3.27 -11.03 -7.19
CA ARG A 52 4.21 -11.70 -8.11
C ARG A 52 3.52 -12.71 -9.05
N SER A 53 2.37 -13.25 -8.64
CA SER A 53 1.50 -14.10 -9.48
C SER A 53 0.86 -13.38 -10.67
N GLY A 54 0.98 -12.06 -10.78
CA GLY A 54 0.31 -11.23 -11.78
C GLY A 54 -1.08 -10.73 -11.34
N LEU A 55 -1.55 -11.13 -10.16
CA LEU A 55 -2.80 -10.63 -9.60
C LEU A 55 -2.64 -9.15 -9.20
N ILE A 56 -3.54 -8.30 -9.71
CA ILE A 56 -3.65 -6.89 -9.33
C ILE A 56 -4.96 -6.68 -8.59
N HIS A 57 -4.89 -6.28 -7.33
CA HIS A 57 -6.05 -5.98 -6.49
C HIS A 57 -6.13 -4.48 -6.23
N ARG A 58 -7.23 -3.85 -6.68
CA ARG A 58 -7.49 -2.43 -6.40
C ARG A 58 -8.12 -2.27 -5.02
N VAL A 59 -7.53 -1.41 -4.20
CA VAL A 59 -8.00 -1.09 -2.83
C VAL A 59 -8.82 0.20 -2.82
N LYS A 60 -8.40 1.22 -3.58
CA LYS A 60 -9.06 2.53 -3.76
C LYS A 60 -8.99 2.96 -5.22
#